data_AF-F3ZGN9-F1
#
_entry.id   AF-F3ZGN9-F1
#
_cell.length_a   1.000
_cell.length_b   1.000
_cell.length_c   1.000
_cell.angle_alpha   90.00
_cell.angle_beta   90.00
_cell.angle_gamma   90.00
#
_symmetry.space_group_name_H-M   'P 1'
#
loop_
_entity.id
_entity.type
_entity.pdbx_description
1 polymer ?
#
loop_
_entity_poly.entity_id
_entity_poly.type
_entity_poly.pdbx_seq_one_letter_code
_entity_poly.pdbx_strand_id
1 'polypeptide(L)'
;MEHQRHTLAPLAQAWLIEHGCPGAAAVRLADGLPRPGDPFTVIAENRLRRSRLRILDQWHGQDESWVMGIDKTARARPLRVFLETARADTYSLKEGAFASTTTARAWLRGDRRTPLPPPPSPDLRVRAARSRSSYSSSVPAYGEVPAPQGARERGRSL
;
A
#
# COMPACT_ATOMS: atom_id res chain seq x y z
N MET A 1 -2.94 -29.13 -19.98
CA MET A 1 -3.39 -27.78 -19.59
C MET A 1 -2.80 -27.47 -18.24
N GLU A 2 -1.99 -26.42 -18.15
CA GLU A 2 -1.44 -25.94 -16.87
C GLU A 2 -2.48 -25.03 -16.21
N HIS A 3 -2.89 -25.35 -14.98
CA HIS A 3 -3.83 -24.53 -14.20
C HIS A 3 -3.11 -23.99 -12.98
N GLN A 4 -3.00 -22.66 -12.87
CA GLN A 4 -2.43 -22.02 -11.69
C GLN A 4 -3.56 -21.46 -10.82
N ARG A 5 -3.64 -21.92 -9.56
CA ARG A 5 -4.60 -21.37 -8.59
C ARG A 5 -4.08 -20.04 -8.08
N HIS A 6 -4.83 -18.98 -8.36
CA HIS A 6 -4.53 -17.63 -7.88
C HIS A 6 -5.64 -17.19 -6.94
N THR A 7 -5.27 -16.96 -5.68
CA THR A 7 -6.24 -16.58 -4.65
C THR A 7 -6.84 -15.19 -4.90
N LEU A 8 -6.07 -14.29 -5.51
CA LEU A 8 -6.49 -12.91 -5.75
C LEU A 8 -6.77 -12.71 -7.25
N ALA A 9 -7.93 -12.15 -7.57
CA ALA A 9 -8.35 -11.90 -8.95
C ALA A 9 -7.33 -11.08 -9.79
N PRO A 10 -6.69 -10.01 -9.26
CA PRO A 10 -5.69 -9.27 -10.03
C PRO A 10 -4.47 -10.10 -10.42
N LEU A 11 -4.17 -11.16 -9.66
CA LEU A 11 -3.05 -12.05 -9.94
C LEU A 11 -3.40 -13.06 -11.04
N ALA A 12 -4.64 -13.57 -11.06
CA ALA A 12 -5.16 -14.34 -12.18
C ALA A 12 -5.16 -13.51 -13.49
N GLN A 13 -5.54 -12.24 -13.40
CA GLN A 13 -5.47 -11.32 -14.54
C GLN A 13 -4.03 -11.09 -15.02
N ALA A 14 -3.07 -10.92 -14.11
CA ALA A 14 -1.66 -10.81 -14.47
C ALA A 14 -1.19 -12.04 -15.26
N TRP A 15 -1.50 -13.24 -14.76
CA TRP A 15 -1.16 -14.50 -15.43
C TRP A 15 -1.78 -14.59 -16.83
N LEU A 16 -3.07 -14.27 -16.98
CA LEU A 16 -3.74 -14.27 -18.28
C LEU A 16 -3.11 -13.28 -19.27
N ILE A 17 -2.74 -12.08 -18.81
CA ILE A 17 -2.04 -11.08 -19.64
C ILE A 17 -0.68 -11.62 -20.08
N GLU A 18 0.09 -12.22 -19.17
CA GLU A 18 1.39 -12.82 -19.48
C GLU A 18 1.27 -13.98 -20.49
N HIS A 19 0.14 -14.68 -20.54
CA HIS A 19 -0.12 -15.79 -21.46
C HIS A 19 -0.88 -15.38 -22.73
N GLY A 20 -0.90 -14.09 -23.06
CA GLY A 20 -1.40 -13.61 -24.36
C GLY A 20 -2.89 -13.24 -24.37
N CYS A 21 -3.52 -13.07 -23.22
CA CYS A 21 -4.89 -12.54 -23.10
C CYS A 21 -4.87 -11.07 -22.62
N PRO A 22 -4.56 -10.08 -23.48
CA PRO A 22 -4.48 -8.68 -23.08
C PRO A 22 -5.83 -8.11 -22.59
N GLY A 23 -6.94 -8.67 -23.06
CA GLY A 23 -8.29 -8.32 -22.62
C GLY A 23 -8.59 -8.67 -21.16
N ALA A 24 -7.78 -9.51 -20.51
CA ALA A 24 -7.96 -9.88 -19.11
C ALA A 24 -7.86 -8.67 -18.15
N ALA A 25 -7.20 -7.58 -18.56
CA ALA A 25 -7.20 -6.33 -17.80
C ALA A 25 -8.58 -5.64 -17.77
N ALA A 26 -9.41 -5.86 -18.79
CA ALA A 26 -10.75 -5.30 -18.91
C ALA A 26 -11.84 -6.25 -18.37
N VAL A 27 -11.48 -7.49 -18.01
CA VAL A 27 -12.41 -8.44 -17.39
C VAL A 27 -12.81 -7.87 -16.03
N ARG A 28 -14.04 -7.34 -15.98
CA ARG A 28 -14.71 -7.06 -14.71
C ARG A 28 -15.06 -8.39 -14.05
N LEU A 29 -14.88 -8.42 -12.74
CA LEU A 29 -15.49 -9.47 -11.92
C LEU A 29 -17.00 -9.43 -12.15
N ALA A 30 -17.62 -10.60 -12.24
CA ALA A 30 -19.04 -10.74 -12.51
C ALA A 30 -19.90 -9.92 -11.55
N ASP A 31 -21.05 -9.44 -12.02
CA ASP A 31 -22.03 -8.74 -11.20
C ASP A 31 -22.41 -9.62 -9.98
N GLY A 32 -22.41 -9.02 -8.79
CA GLY A 32 -22.63 -9.72 -7.52
C GLY A 32 -21.36 -10.11 -6.76
N LEU A 33 -20.16 -9.92 -7.34
CA LEU A 33 -18.91 -10.01 -6.59
C LEU A 33 -18.63 -8.71 -5.82
N PRO A 34 -17.97 -8.79 -4.64
CA PRO A 34 -17.57 -7.60 -3.88
C PRO A 34 -16.77 -6.63 -4.75
N ARG A 35 -16.99 -5.32 -4.56
CA ARG A 35 -16.26 -4.26 -5.28
C ARG A 35 -15.13 -3.67 -4.42
N PRO A 36 -14.11 -3.03 -5.02
CA PRO A 36 -13.11 -2.29 -4.26
C PRO A 36 -13.78 -1.29 -3.32
N GLY A 37 -13.52 -1.40 -2.01
CA GLY A 37 -14.12 -0.54 -0.98
C GLY A 37 -13.49 0.84 -0.90
N ASP A 38 -12.29 1.02 -1.45
CA ASP A 38 -11.55 2.27 -1.39
C ASP A 38 -10.57 2.44 -2.58
N PRO A 39 -10.11 3.67 -2.87
CA PRO A 39 -9.17 3.92 -3.97
C PRO A 39 -7.79 3.25 -3.80
N PHE A 40 -7.35 2.97 -2.57
CA PHE A 40 -6.07 2.30 -2.32
C PHE A 40 -6.11 0.84 -2.74
N THR A 41 -7.27 0.19 -2.60
CA THR A 41 -7.53 -1.14 -3.13
C THR A 41 -7.30 -1.16 -4.63
N VAL A 42 -7.91 -0.25 -5.38
CA VAL A 42 -7.72 -0.15 -6.84
C VAL A 42 -6.25 0.09 -7.22
N ILE A 43 -5.52 0.89 -6.44
CA ILE A 43 -4.08 1.10 -6.66
C ILE A 43 -3.29 -0.20 -6.43
N ALA A 44 -3.57 -0.93 -5.35
CA ALA A 44 -2.93 -2.20 -5.04
C ALA A 44 -3.23 -3.28 -6.10
N GLU A 45 -4.46 -3.35 -6.60
CA GLU A 45 -4.85 -4.25 -7.68
C GLU A 45 -4.09 -3.95 -8.96
N ASN A 46 -4.03 -2.68 -9.36
CA ASN A 46 -3.29 -2.25 -10.54
C ASN A 46 -1.80 -2.56 -10.42
N ARG A 47 -1.24 -2.43 -9.21
CA ARG A 47 0.15 -2.83 -8.96
C ARG A 47 0.31 -4.33 -9.11
N LEU A 48 -0.57 -5.13 -8.49
CA LEU A 48 -0.51 -6.59 -8.52
C LEU A 48 -0.66 -7.12 -9.95
N ARG A 49 -1.59 -6.55 -10.73
CA ARG A 49 -1.83 -6.90 -12.14
C ARG A 49 -0.62 -6.67 -13.04
N ARG A 50 0.18 -5.65 -12.74
CA ARG A 50 1.42 -5.31 -13.49
C ARG A 50 2.67 -5.95 -12.88
N SER A 51 2.53 -6.62 -11.75
CA SER A 51 3.66 -7.17 -11.02
C SER A 51 4.09 -8.50 -11.61
N ARG A 52 5.40 -8.74 -11.61
CA ARG A 52 6.00 -10.05 -11.93
C ARG A 52 6.43 -10.76 -10.65
N LEU A 53 5.54 -10.77 -9.66
CA LEU A 53 5.84 -11.36 -8.36
C LEU A 53 6.10 -12.85 -8.52
N ARG A 54 7.25 -13.31 -8.01
CA ARG A 54 7.44 -14.74 -7.78
C ARG A 54 6.67 -15.11 -6.52
N ILE A 55 5.54 -15.78 -6.66
CA ILE A 55 4.74 -16.23 -5.52
C ILE A 55 5.54 -17.25 -4.71
N LEU A 56 5.57 -17.05 -3.40
CA LEU A 56 6.21 -17.94 -2.44
C LEU A 56 5.18 -18.76 -1.66
N ASP A 57 4.06 -18.12 -1.32
CA ASP A 57 3.06 -18.67 -0.43
C ASP A 57 1.75 -17.90 -0.63
N GLN A 58 0.62 -18.56 -0.41
CA GLN A 58 -0.70 -17.94 -0.51
C GLN A 58 -1.69 -18.69 0.36
N TRP A 59 -2.67 -17.97 0.88
CA TRP A 59 -3.74 -18.53 1.68
C TRP A 59 -5.07 -17.88 1.32
N HIS A 60 -6.12 -18.69 1.36
CA HIS A 60 -7.48 -18.28 1.08
C HIS A 60 -8.37 -18.66 2.26
N GLY A 61 -9.12 -17.69 2.77
CA GLY A 61 -10.20 -17.88 3.73
C GLY A 61 -11.45 -17.14 3.29
N GLN A 62 -12.52 -17.31 4.07
CA GLN A 62 -13.83 -16.74 3.75
C GLN A 62 -13.84 -15.21 3.75
N ASP A 63 -13.26 -14.59 4.78
CA ASP A 63 -13.27 -13.13 4.96
C ASP A 63 -11.92 -12.47 4.67
N GLU A 64 -10.88 -13.28 4.51
CA GLU A 64 -9.52 -12.79 4.34
C GLU A 64 -8.74 -13.73 3.42
N SER A 65 -7.90 -13.16 2.58
CA SER A 65 -6.99 -13.89 1.69
C SER A 65 -5.67 -13.16 1.60
N TRP A 66 -4.57 -13.87 1.46
CA TRP A 66 -3.28 -13.22 1.26
C TRP A 66 -2.38 -13.96 0.29
N VAL A 67 -1.50 -13.20 -0.33
CA VAL A 67 -0.41 -13.69 -1.18
C VAL A 67 0.89 -13.08 -0.70
N MET A 68 1.92 -13.92 -0.55
CA MET A 68 3.29 -13.53 -0.27
C MET A 68 4.18 -13.86 -1.47
N GLY A 69 4.92 -12.87 -1.96
CA GLY A 69 5.78 -13.04 -3.14
C GLY A 69 7.03 -12.18 -3.09
N ILE A 70 7.95 -12.44 -4.01
CA ILE A 70 9.17 -11.64 -4.21
C ILE A 70 8.99 -10.77 -5.45
N ASP A 71 9.10 -9.46 -5.25
CA ASP A 71 9.28 -8.47 -6.29
C ASP A 71 10.77 -8.42 -6.65
N LYS A 72 11.16 -9.14 -7.72
CA LYS A 72 12.56 -9.21 -8.17
C LYS A 72 13.12 -7.86 -8.63
N THR A 73 12.27 -6.87 -8.88
CA THR A 73 12.68 -5.54 -9.33
C THR A 73 12.97 -4.58 -8.17
N ALA A 74 12.55 -4.94 -6.95
CA ALA A 74 12.70 -4.10 -5.77
C ALA A 74 14.13 -4.12 -5.21
N ARG A 75 14.75 -2.95 -5.12
CA ARG A 75 16.11 -2.77 -4.56
C ARG A 75 16.18 -2.92 -3.03
N ALA A 76 15.06 -2.68 -2.34
CA ALA A 76 14.96 -2.79 -0.89
C ALA A 76 13.62 -3.44 -0.51
N ARG A 77 13.65 -4.27 0.55
CA ARG A 77 12.49 -5.02 1.07
C ARG A 77 11.69 -5.67 -0.07
N PRO A 78 12.29 -6.62 -0.82
CA PRO A 78 11.71 -7.16 -2.04
C PRO A 78 10.52 -8.08 -1.79
N LEU A 79 10.36 -8.54 -0.55
CA LEU A 79 9.23 -9.38 -0.21
C LEU A 79 7.97 -8.53 -0.09
N ARG A 80 6.91 -8.92 -0.78
CA ARG A 80 5.59 -8.27 -0.75
C ARG A 80 4.57 -9.21 -0.13
N VAL A 81 3.66 -8.64 0.65
CA VAL A 81 2.44 -9.30 1.09
C VAL A 81 1.27 -8.46 0.61
N PHE A 82 0.33 -9.09 -0.08
CA PHE A 82 -0.95 -8.52 -0.44
C PHE A 82 -2.01 -9.19 0.42
N LEU A 83 -2.70 -8.40 1.25
CA LEU A 83 -3.78 -8.85 2.12
C LEU A 83 -5.10 -8.30 1.59
N GLU A 84 -5.98 -9.20 1.20
CA GLU A 84 -7.37 -8.91 0.87
C GLU A 84 -8.24 -9.23 2.08
N THR A 85 -9.14 -8.30 2.43
CA THR A 85 -10.15 -8.50 3.46
C THR A 85 -11.51 -8.19 2.86
N ALA A 86 -12.40 -9.17 2.86
CA ALA A 86 -13.77 -9.02 2.41
C ALA A 86 -14.64 -8.37 3.50
N ARG A 87 -15.64 -7.64 3.05
CA ARG A 87 -16.77 -7.09 3.79
C ARG A 87 -18.01 -7.28 2.92
N ALA A 88 -19.19 -7.24 3.52
CA ALA A 88 -20.48 -7.57 2.88
C ALA A 88 -20.53 -7.36 1.35
N ASP A 89 -20.41 -6.11 0.88
CA ASP A 89 -20.45 -5.74 -0.55
C ASP A 89 -19.11 -5.24 -1.10
N THR A 90 -18.05 -5.20 -0.29
CA THR A 90 -16.78 -4.57 -0.63
C THR A 90 -15.57 -5.35 -0.14
N TYR A 91 -14.39 -5.09 -0.70
CA TYR A 91 -13.14 -5.62 -0.14
C TYR A 91 -12.06 -4.54 -0.09
N SER A 92 -11.11 -4.73 0.81
CA SER A 92 -9.89 -3.92 0.85
C SER A 92 -8.67 -4.76 0.49
N LEU A 93 -7.82 -4.28 -0.41
CA LEU A 93 -6.54 -4.90 -0.75
C LEU A 93 -5.39 -4.00 -0.28
N LYS A 94 -4.59 -4.49 0.66
CA LYS A 94 -3.44 -3.76 1.23
C LYS A 94 -2.14 -4.42 0.85
N GLU A 95 -1.14 -3.61 0.54
CA GLU A 95 0.22 -4.06 0.26
C GLU A 95 1.15 -3.74 1.43
N GLY A 96 1.92 -4.73 1.87
CA GLY A 96 3.08 -4.54 2.75
C GLY A 96 4.37 -5.04 2.12
N ALA A 97 5.48 -4.55 2.62
CA ALA A 97 6.81 -4.93 2.19
C ALA A 97 7.68 -5.37 3.36
N PHE A 98 8.52 -6.36 3.12
CA PHE A 98 9.33 -6.96 4.18
C PHE A 98 10.75 -7.20 3.67
N ALA A 99 11.71 -7.15 4.60
CA ALA A 99 13.10 -7.45 4.30
C ALA A 99 13.30 -8.95 4.07
N SER A 100 12.53 -9.80 4.76
CA SER A 100 12.66 -11.26 4.72
C SER A 100 11.33 -11.97 4.85
N THR A 101 11.29 -13.21 4.38
CA THR A 101 10.17 -14.16 4.58
C THR A 101 9.86 -14.34 6.07
N THR A 102 10.88 -14.39 6.93
CA THR A 102 10.72 -14.53 8.38
C THR A 102 9.89 -13.38 8.97
N THR A 103 10.24 -12.13 8.63
CA THR A 103 9.51 -10.95 9.13
C THR A 103 8.08 -10.88 8.61
N ALA A 104 7.85 -11.24 7.35
CA ALA A 104 6.49 -11.28 6.80
C ALA A 104 5.65 -12.39 7.41
N ARG A 105 6.21 -13.59 7.60
CA ARG A 105 5.52 -14.71 8.25
C ARG A 105 5.23 -14.43 9.71
N ALA A 106 6.12 -13.73 10.41
CA ALA A 106 5.86 -13.28 11.77
C ALA A 106 4.66 -12.32 11.82
N TRP A 107 4.60 -11.35 10.90
CA TRP A 107 3.45 -10.45 10.76
C TRP A 107 2.16 -11.22 10.42
N LEU A 108 2.22 -12.13 9.44
CA LEU A 108 1.08 -12.97 9.04
C LEU A 108 0.55 -13.85 10.19
N ARG A 109 1.38 -14.24 11.15
CA ARG A 109 0.94 -15.02 12.32
C ARG A 109 0.50 -14.17 13.52
N GLY A 110 0.86 -12.89 13.53
CA GLY A 110 0.51 -11.94 14.59
C GLY A 110 -0.87 -11.31 14.40
N ASP A 111 -1.10 -10.21 15.10
CA ASP A 111 -2.30 -9.40 14.91
C ASP A 111 -2.22 -8.63 13.58
N ARG A 112 -3.03 -9.05 12.61
CA ARG A 112 -3.12 -8.45 11.27
C ARG A 112 -3.84 -7.10 11.24
N ARG A 113 -4.36 -6.63 12.38
CA ARG A 113 -4.80 -5.24 12.56
C ARG A 113 -3.63 -4.29 12.66
N THR A 114 -2.43 -4.77 13.03
CA THR A 114 -1.22 -3.96 12.97
C THR A 114 -0.93 -3.54 11.53
N PRO A 115 -0.55 -2.27 11.28
CA PRO A 115 -0.39 -1.78 9.93
C PRO A 115 0.70 -2.53 9.17
N LEU A 116 0.41 -2.91 7.92
CA LEU A 116 1.39 -3.48 7.01
C LEU A 116 2.56 -2.50 6.83
N PRO A 117 3.82 -2.95 6.98
CA PRO A 117 4.97 -2.09 6.76
C PRO A 117 4.96 -1.56 5.31
N PRO A 118 4.97 -0.25 5.06
CA PRO A 118 4.80 0.30 3.72
C PRO A 118 5.98 -0.05 2.82
N PRO A 119 5.81 -0.32 1.51
CA PRO A 119 6.92 -0.55 0.59
C PRO A 119 7.91 0.62 0.62
N PRO A 120 9.22 0.36 0.53
CA PRO A 120 10.16 1.44 0.31
C PRO A 120 9.92 1.97 -1.11
N SER A 121 9.30 3.14 -1.22
CA SER A 121 9.27 3.91 -2.46
C SER A 121 9.67 5.36 -2.19
N PRO A 122 10.36 6.02 -3.14
CA PRO A 122 10.56 7.47 -3.10
C PRO A 122 9.22 8.24 -3.02
N ASP A 123 8.18 7.72 -3.68
CA ASP A 123 6.84 8.31 -3.77
C ASP A 123 6.04 8.36 -2.46
N LEU A 124 6.30 7.44 -1.53
CA LEU A 124 5.55 7.41 -0.27
C LEU A 124 5.87 8.58 0.65
N ARG A 125 7.04 9.23 0.53
CA ARG A 125 7.30 10.51 1.22
C ARG A 125 6.36 11.62 0.75
N VAL A 126 6.13 11.72 -0.55
CA VAL A 126 5.19 12.69 -1.15
C VAL A 126 3.74 12.36 -0.79
N ARG A 127 3.39 11.07 -0.72
CA ARG A 127 2.04 10.60 -0.35
C ARG A 127 1.73 10.78 1.14
N ALA A 128 2.69 10.48 2.03
CA ALA A 128 2.55 10.72 3.47
C ALA A 128 2.49 12.21 3.80
N ALA A 129 3.23 13.06 3.09
CA ALA A 129 3.12 14.51 3.21
C ALA A 129 1.73 15.02 2.82
N ARG A 130 1.13 14.52 1.73
CA ARG A 130 -0.23 14.91 1.31
C ARG A 130 -1.31 14.50 2.31
N SER A 131 -1.23 13.31 2.90
CA SER A 131 -2.18 12.88 3.94
C SER A 131 -2.01 13.64 5.26
N ARG A 132 -0.80 14.13 5.60
CA ARG A 132 -0.59 15.00 6.78
C ARG A 132 -1.08 16.43 6.53
N SER A 133 -0.88 17.00 5.34
CA SER A 133 -1.36 18.35 5.01
C SER A 133 -2.89 18.45 4.98
N SER A 134 -3.60 17.36 4.68
CA SER A 134 -5.07 17.33 4.75
C SER A 134 -5.61 17.24 6.18
N TYR A 135 -4.79 16.79 7.15
CA TYR A 135 -5.13 16.79 8.57
C TYR A 135 -4.62 18.03 9.34
N SER A 136 -3.71 18.81 8.73
CA SER A 136 -3.11 20.01 9.31
C SER A 136 -3.61 21.30 8.64
N SER A 137 -4.90 21.36 8.31
CA SER A 137 -5.57 22.61 7.91
C SER A 137 -6.49 23.08 9.03
N SER A 138 -5.91 23.35 10.20
CA SER A 138 -6.50 24.26 11.18
C SER A 138 -5.42 25.24 11.60
N VAL A 139 -5.20 26.24 10.73
CA VAL A 139 -4.47 27.45 11.07
C VAL A 139 -5.36 28.25 12.03
N PRO A 140 -4.96 28.53 13.29
CA PRO A 140 -5.61 29.59 14.04
C PRO A 140 -5.26 30.92 13.38
N ALA A 141 -6.27 31.75 13.15
CA ALA A 141 -6.12 33.07 12.57
C ALA A 141 -5.28 33.99 13.48
N TYR A 142 -4.37 34.72 12.82
CA TYR A 142 -3.82 36.04 13.13
C TYR A 142 -4.07 36.65 14.51
N GLY A 143 -2.98 37.03 15.18
CA GLY A 143 -2.99 37.95 16.32
C GLY A 143 -1.64 38.64 16.48
N GLU A 144 -1.54 39.84 15.90
CA GLU A 144 -0.67 40.98 16.24
C GLU A 144 0.85 40.81 16.44
N VAL A 145 1.65 41.47 15.59
CA VAL A 145 3.07 41.76 15.84
C VAL A 145 3.20 43.26 16.14
N PRO A 146 3.65 43.70 17.32
CA PRO A 146 4.11 45.07 17.49
C PRO A 146 5.57 45.24 17.03
N ALA A 147 5.82 46.42 16.46
CA ALA A 147 6.96 46.86 15.66
C ALA A 147 8.33 46.91 16.39
N PRO A 148 9.46 46.98 15.65
CA PRO A 148 10.80 46.91 16.21
C PRO A 148 11.29 48.26 16.74
N GLN A 149 11.86 48.28 17.95
CA GLN A 149 12.61 49.43 18.46
C GLN A 149 14.09 49.07 18.69
N GLY A 150 14.94 49.69 17.86
CA GLY A 150 16.16 50.38 18.26
C GLY A 150 17.26 49.61 18.99
N ALA A 151 18.31 49.25 18.24
CA ALA A 151 19.62 49.00 18.82
C ALA A 151 20.20 50.28 19.45
N ARG A 152 20.71 50.21 20.68
CA ARG A 152 21.81 51.09 21.13
C ARG A 152 22.66 50.47 22.25
N GLU A 153 23.93 50.35 21.89
CA GLU A 153 25.14 50.60 22.68
C GLU A 153 25.60 49.63 23.78
N ARG A 154 26.66 48.93 23.38
CA ARG A 154 27.79 48.44 24.16
C ARG A 154 28.28 49.46 25.20
N GLY A 155 28.64 49.00 26.40
CA GLY A 155 29.53 49.73 27.28
C GLY A 155 29.83 49.10 28.64
N ARG A 156 31.04 48.50 28.74
CA ARG A 156 31.97 48.51 29.91
C ARG A 156 31.58 47.74 31.19
N SER A 157 32.48 47.20 32.01
CA SER A 157 33.95 47.30 32.15
C SER A 157 34.53 46.01 32.76
N LEU A 158 35.85 45.86 32.62
CA LEU A 158 36.76 45.17 33.55
C LEU A 158 36.59 45.63 35.01
#